data_AF-A0A3E0PP40-F1
#
_entry.id   AF-A0A3E0PP40-F1
#
_cell.length_a   1.000
_cell.length_b   1.000
_cell.length_c   1.000
_cell.angle_alpha   90.00
_cell.angle_beta   90.00
_cell.angle_gamma   90.00
#
_symmetry.space_group_name_H-M   'P 1'
#
loop_
_entity.id
_entity.type
_entity.pdbx_description
1 polymer ?
#
loop_
_entity_poly.entity_id
_entity_poly.type
_entity_poly.pdbx_seq_one_letter_code
_entity_poly.pdbx_strand_id
1 'polypeptide(L)'
;MAITAHGTLTGDRGTVEGDVTSRGLVSPGQGLGILTIDGNYTQELVVSWEPAGTLAIELGGVAAGQFDQLVVTGDVSLDGLLDVQLVPGFQLGLNQRFDILPVGGSLEGTFYGLAEGDPVGTFDGVDLFITYGGPAAPGVALYTVPEPTSFVLMFTALALFAGCVRRYRFSRRDP
;
A
#
# COMPACT_ATOMS: atom_id res chain seq x y z
N MET A 1 17.91 -2.14 15.90
CA MET A 1 17.29 -3.42 16.32
C MET A 1 17.07 -4.28 15.10
N ALA A 2 17.23 -5.60 15.20
CA ALA A 2 16.91 -6.52 14.10
C ALA A 2 15.80 -7.49 14.53
N ILE A 3 14.75 -7.61 13.70
CA ILE A 3 13.74 -8.66 13.83
C ILE A 3 14.15 -9.80 12.90
N THR A 4 14.48 -10.94 13.47
CA THR A 4 14.83 -12.14 12.68
C THR A 4 13.56 -12.78 12.11
N ALA A 5 13.71 -13.76 11.22
CA ALA A 5 12.63 -14.34 10.44
C ALA A 5 11.45 -14.89 11.28
N HIS A 6 11.73 -15.37 12.49
CA HIS A 6 10.72 -15.87 13.44
C HIS A 6 10.41 -14.88 14.57
N GLY A 7 10.98 -13.69 14.52
CA GLY A 7 10.71 -12.62 15.46
C GLY A 7 9.40 -11.90 15.13
N THR A 8 8.72 -11.44 16.17
CA THR A 8 7.56 -10.55 16.05
C THR A 8 7.85 -9.27 16.83
N LEU A 9 7.64 -8.14 16.17
CA LEU A 9 7.53 -6.83 16.80
C LEU A 9 6.06 -6.43 16.83
N THR A 10 5.54 -6.16 18.02
CA THR A 10 4.17 -5.66 18.21
C THR A 10 4.09 -4.76 19.42
N GLY A 11 3.15 -3.80 19.42
CA GLY A 11 2.95 -2.91 20.55
C GLY A 11 1.91 -1.84 20.28
N ASP A 12 0.77 -1.94 20.94
CA ASP A 12 -0.30 -0.94 20.84
C ASP A 12 0.16 0.41 21.41
N ARG A 13 0.36 1.39 20.52
CA ARG A 13 0.85 2.76 20.84
C ARG A 13 2.28 2.77 21.37
N GLY A 14 3.07 1.76 21.04
CA GLY A 14 4.48 1.67 21.43
C GLY A 14 5.41 2.53 20.58
N THR A 15 6.55 2.92 21.15
CA THR A 15 7.67 3.54 20.42
C THR A 15 8.91 2.67 20.54
N VAL A 16 9.53 2.35 19.41
CA VAL A 16 10.86 1.77 19.34
C VAL A 16 11.84 2.90 19.03
N GLU A 17 12.74 3.20 19.96
CA GLU A 17 13.81 4.18 19.72
C GLU A 17 14.95 3.54 18.91
N GLY A 18 15.32 4.21 17.82
CA GLY A 18 16.39 3.81 16.92
C GLY A 18 15.96 2.95 15.73
N ASP A 19 16.93 2.65 14.87
CA ASP A 19 16.69 1.98 13.59
C ASP A 19 16.20 0.54 13.76
N VAL A 20 15.33 0.08 12.88
CA VAL A 20 14.78 -1.28 12.84
C VAL A 20 15.00 -1.90 11.47
N THR A 21 15.64 -3.07 11.44
CA THR A 21 15.70 -3.94 10.26
C THR A 21 14.83 -5.17 10.51
N SER A 22 13.83 -5.42 9.66
CA SER A 22 12.90 -6.54 9.82
C SER A 22 13.02 -7.57 8.71
N ARG A 23 13.28 -8.81 9.13
CA ARG A 23 13.06 -10.05 8.37
C ARG A 23 11.89 -10.87 8.92
N GLY A 24 11.29 -10.43 10.03
CA GLY A 24 10.18 -11.12 10.68
C GLY A 24 8.86 -10.35 10.57
N LEU A 25 7.94 -10.63 11.47
CA LEU A 25 6.63 -10.00 11.51
C LEU A 25 6.70 -8.66 12.27
N VAL A 26 6.16 -7.61 11.67
CA VAL A 26 5.84 -6.34 12.34
C VAL A 26 4.33 -6.18 12.31
N SER A 27 3.71 -6.09 13.49
CA SER A 27 2.27 -5.96 13.69
C SER A 27 2.00 -4.80 14.63
N PRO A 28 1.53 -3.64 14.15
CA PRO A 28 1.39 -2.44 14.98
C PRO A 28 0.60 -2.62 16.27
N GLY A 29 -0.35 -3.55 16.34
CA GLY A 29 -1.06 -3.91 17.57
C GLY A 29 -1.36 -5.41 17.71
N GLN A 30 -2.06 -5.74 18.81
CA GLN A 30 -2.78 -7.01 19.01
C GLN A 30 -4.27 -6.76 18.71
N GLY A 31 -4.60 -6.54 17.44
CA GLY A 31 -5.73 -5.73 17.04
C GLY A 31 -5.24 -4.40 16.47
N LEU A 32 -6.17 -3.47 16.29
CA LEU A 32 -5.90 -2.11 15.83
C LEU A 32 -4.89 -1.38 16.73
N GLY A 33 -3.80 -0.91 16.16
CA GLY A 33 -2.71 -0.27 16.89
C GLY A 33 -1.86 0.67 16.05
N ILE A 34 -1.14 1.54 16.74
CA ILE A 34 -0.13 2.41 16.14
C ILE A 34 1.22 2.04 16.75
N LEU A 35 2.19 1.67 15.92
CA LEU A 35 3.56 1.43 16.36
C LEU A 35 4.45 2.50 15.75
N THR A 36 5.24 3.18 16.58
CA THR A 36 6.20 4.19 16.12
C THR A 36 7.61 3.63 16.14
N ILE A 37 8.33 3.81 15.04
CA ILE A 37 9.79 3.65 14.97
C ILE A 37 10.38 5.06 14.93
N ASP A 38 11.05 5.43 16.01
CA ASP A 38 11.79 6.69 16.08
C ASP A 38 13.22 6.50 15.56
N GLY A 39 13.31 6.35 14.24
CA GLY A 39 14.52 5.97 13.50
C GLY A 39 14.18 5.50 12.08
N ASN A 40 15.14 4.87 11.42
CA ASN A 40 14.94 4.28 10.10
C ASN A 40 14.28 2.90 10.17
N TYR A 41 13.52 2.54 9.15
CA TYR A 41 12.93 1.20 9.01
C TYR A 41 13.34 0.54 7.69
N THR A 42 13.91 -0.66 7.77
CA THR A 42 14.25 -1.48 6.61
C THR A 42 13.49 -2.79 6.69
N GLN A 43 12.70 -3.11 5.68
CA GLN A 43 12.02 -4.38 5.56
C GLN A 43 12.62 -5.19 4.42
N GLU A 44 13.16 -6.36 4.73
CA GLU A 44 13.91 -7.16 3.75
C GLU A 44 13.08 -8.33 3.21
N LEU A 45 13.18 -8.57 1.90
CA LEU A 45 12.79 -9.85 1.32
C LEU A 45 13.85 -10.89 1.63
N VAL A 46 13.45 -12.05 2.13
CA VAL A 46 14.35 -13.19 2.20
C VAL A 46 13.77 -14.31 1.36
N VAL A 47 14.53 -14.72 0.35
CA VAL A 47 14.17 -15.82 -0.55
C VAL A 47 14.97 -17.08 -0.22
N SER A 48 14.25 -18.20 -0.31
CA SER A 48 14.66 -19.61 -0.33
C SER A 48 14.49 -20.43 0.95
N TRP A 49 14.74 -19.93 2.16
CA TRP A 49 14.63 -20.79 3.37
C TRP A 49 14.15 -20.08 4.65
N GLU A 50 14.04 -18.75 4.61
CA GLU A 50 13.61 -17.93 5.74
C GLU A 50 12.35 -17.15 5.33
N PRO A 51 11.40 -16.92 6.25
CA PRO A 51 10.30 -16.01 5.99
C PRO A 51 10.82 -14.59 5.71
N ALA A 52 10.13 -13.90 4.80
CA ALA A 52 10.40 -12.50 4.48
C ALA A 52 9.85 -11.57 5.56
N GLY A 53 10.46 -10.39 5.72
CA GLY A 53 9.92 -9.35 6.56
C GLY A 53 8.49 -9.04 6.14
N THR A 54 7.54 -9.12 7.07
CA THR A 54 6.10 -8.93 6.79
C THR A 54 5.54 -7.84 7.68
N LEU A 55 4.84 -6.88 7.09
CA LEU A 55 4.06 -5.87 7.80
C LEU A 55 2.60 -6.34 7.77
N ALA A 56 2.03 -6.64 8.93
CA ALA A 56 0.62 -6.97 9.07
C ALA A 56 -0.18 -5.71 9.42
N ILE A 57 -1.28 -5.49 8.70
CA ILE A 57 -2.18 -4.35 8.85
C ILE A 57 -3.62 -4.83 8.95
N GLU A 58 -4.29 -4.45 10.02
CA GLU A 58 -5.73 -4.62 10.21
C GLU A 58 -6.49 -3.32 9.92
N LEU A 59 -7.59 -3.42 9.15
CA LEU A 59 -8.49 -2.30 8.85
C LEU A 59 -9.84 -2.51 9.54
N GLY A 60 -10.23 -1.61 10.43
CA GLY A 60 -11.51 -1.65 11.16
C GLY A 60 -12.39 -0.40 11.00
N GLY A 61 -11.89 0.62 10.29
CA GLY A 61 -12.55 1.89 10.04
C GLY A 61 -11.61 2.87 9.37
N VAL A 62 -12.13 4.00 8.88
CA VAL A 62 -11.36 4.97 8.08
C VAL A 62 -10.74 6.10 8.90
N ALA A 63 -11.14 6.25 10.17
CA ALA A 63 -10.54 7.26 11.05
C ALA A 63 -9.21 6.76 11.62
N ALA A 64 -8.29 7.69 11.91
CA ALA A 64 -7.03 7.35 12.58
C ALA A 64 -7.28 6.57 13.88
N GLY A 65 -6.51 5.51 14.10
CA GLY A 65 -6.70 4.57 15.21
C GLY A 65 -7.84 3.57 15.01
N GLN A 66 -8.52 3.57 13.86
CA GLN A 66 -9.44 2.49 13.45
C GLN A 66 -8.80 1.52 12.44
N PHE A 67 -7.52 1.70 12.15
CA PHE A 67 -6.72 0.82 11.32
C PHE A 67 -5.29 0.86 11.85
N ASP A 68 -4.51 -0.18 11.53
CA ASP A 68 -3.12 -0.26 11.93
C ASP A 68 -2.24 0.77 11.23
N GLN A 69 -1.30 1.33 11.97
CA GLN A 69 -0.29 2.23 11.43
C GLN A 69 1.09 1.89 11.96
N LEU A 70 2.05 1.73 11.05
CA LEU A 70 3.46 1.78 11.38
C LEU A 70 3.94 3.20 11.05
N VAL A 71 4.25 4.00 12.06
CA VAL A 71 4.77 5.37 11.87
C VAL A 71 6.28 5.33 11.94
N VAL A 72 6.97 5.88 10.94
CA VAL A 72 8.44 5.92 10.90
C VAL A 72 8.90 7.38 10.81
N THR A 73 9.73 7.82 11.77
CA THR A 73 10.23 9.21 11.78
C THR A 73 11.41 9.45 10.84
N GLY A 74 12.18 8.40 10.53
CA GLY A 74 13.30 8.42 9.59
C GLY A 74 12.97 7.88 8.20
N ASP A 75 13.99 7.33 7.54
CA ASP A 75 13.91 6.77 6.19
C ASP A 75 13.34 5.35 6.21
N VAL A 76 12.65 4.99 5.13
CA VAL A 76 12.07 3.65 4.91
C VAL A 76 12.61 3.01 3.64
N SER A 77 13.05 1.76 3.75
CA SER A 77 13.37 0.88 2.62
C SER A 77 12.49 -0.37 2.66
N LEU A 78 11.70 -0.59 1.60
CA LEU A 78 10.79 -1.73 1.47
C LEU A 78 11.25 -2.70 0.39
N ASP A 79 11.33 -3.97 0.76
CA ASP A 79 11.49 -5.11 -0.15
C ASP A 79 10.64 -6.31 0.30
N GLY A 80 10.10 -6.29 1.53
CA GLY A 80 9.35 -7.40 2.13
C GLY A 80 7.85 -7.47 1.74
N LEU A 81 7.09 -8.26 2.49
CA LEU A 81 5.66 -8.49 2.26
C LEU A 81 4.77 -7.52 3.05
N LEU A 82 3.58 -7.27 2.50
CA LEU A 82 2.45 -6.63 3.16
C LEU A 82 1.32 -7.65 3.30
N ASP A 83 0.79 -7.82 4.51
CA ASP A 83 -0.41 -8.61 4.80
C ASP A 83 -1.51 -7.67 5.29
N VAL A 84 -2.68 -7.71 4.65
CA VAL A 84 -3.82 -6.82 4.96
C VAL A 84 -5.05 -7.65 5.26
N GLN A 85 -5.68 -7.36 6.40
CA GLN A 85 -6.89 -8.02 6.85
C GLN A 85 -7.95 -6.99 7.27
N LEU A 86 -9.22 -7.34 7.11
CA LEU A 86 -10.31 -6.55 7.68
C LEU A 86 -10.68 -7.10 9.05
N VAL A 87 -10.86 -6.21 10.02
CA VAL A 87 -11.41 -6.56 11.33
C VAL A 87 -12.81 -7.14 11.14
N PRO A 88 -13.19 -8.23 11.83
CA PRO A 88 -14.52 -8.83 11.71
C PRO A 88 -15.66 -7.81 11.86
N GLY A 89 -16.51 -7.71 10.84
CA GLY A 89 -17.65 -6.79 10.80
C GLY A 89 -17.36 -5.42 10.18
N PHE A 90 -16.09 -5.10 9.87
CA PHE A 90 -15.77 -3.96 9.01
C PHE A 90 -16.09 -4.28 7.55
N GLN A 91 -16.74 -3.34 6.87
CA GLN A 91 -17.06 -3.44 5.44
C GLN A 91 -16.28 -2.36 4.69
N LEU A 92 -15.47 -2.80 3.74
CA LEU A 92 -14.69 -1.89 2.91
C LEU A 92 -15.63 -1.13 1.96
N GLY A 93 -15.55 0.20 2.01
CA GLY A 93 -16.36 1.09 1.17
C GLY A 93 -15.55 1.70 0.04
N LEU A 94 -16.24 2.30 -0.94
CA LEU A 94 -15.62 3.05 -2.02
C LEU A 94 -15.09 4.42 -1.55
N ASN A 95 -14.08 4.95 -2.25
CA ASN A 95 -13.44 6.24 -1.95
C ASN A 95 -12.85 6.33 -0.53
N GLN A 96 -12.37 5.21 0.01
CA GLN A 96 -11.70 5.16 1.30
C GLN A 96 -10.18 5.24 1.11
N ARG A 97 -9.48 5.76 2.13
CA ARG A 97 -8.02 5.82 2.19
C ARG A 97 -7.55 5.52 3.61
N PHE A 98 -6.47 4.76 3.72
CA PHE A 98 -5.85 4.35 4.97
C PHE A 98 -4.34 4.61 4.85
N ASP A 99 -3.82 5.62 5.56
CA ASP A 99 -2.38 5.93 5.55
C ASP A 99 -1.66 5.01 6.56
N ILE A 100 -1.24 3.83 6.08
CA ILE A 100 -0.74 2.71 6.91
C ILE A 100 0.74 2.84 7.28
N LEU A 101 1.52 3.58 6.50
CA LEU A 101 2.94 3.82 6.73
C LEU A 101 3.30 5.29 6.48
N PRO A 102 3.00 6.21 7.41
CA PRO A 102 3.51 7.57 7.36
C PRO A 102 5.03 7.58 7.56
N VAL A 103 5.75 8.32 6.70
CA VAL A 103 7.23 8.38 6.71
C VAL A 103 7.69 9.82 6.88
N GLY A 104 8.59 10.05 7.84
CA GLY A 104 9.20 11.35 8.09
C GLY A 104 10.41 11.66 7.18
N GLY A 105 11.12 10.63 6.72
CA GLY A 105 12.25 10.72 5.80
C GLY A 105 11.91 10.36 4.35
N SER A 106 12.82 9.67 3.66
CA SER A 106 12.59 9.12 2.31
C SER A 106 11.89 7.77 2.35
N LEU A 107 11.21 7.43 1.25
CA LEU A 107 10.66 6.09 1.01
C LEU A 107 11.32 5.52 -0.25
N GLU A 108 12.01 4.40 -0.10
CA GLU A 108 12.65 3.66 -1.18
C GLU A 108 12.09 2.24 -1.28
N GLY A 109 12.00 1.72 -2.51
CA GLY A 109 11.45 0.40 -2.79
C GLY A 109 9.92 0.31 -2.70
N THR A 110 9.42 -0.92 -2.79
CA THR A 110 8.00 -1.26 -2.71
C THR A 110 7.85 -2.56 -1.93
N PHE A 111 6.66 -2.86 -1.42
CA PHE A 111 6.39 -4.23 -0.99
C PHE A 111 6.54 -5.19 -2.18
N TYR A 112 7.05 -6.38 -1.92
CA TYR A 112 7.29 -7.40 -2.92
C TYR A 112 6.00 -7.76 -3.66
N GLY A 113 6.05 -7.64 -4.99
CA GLY A 113 4.92 -7.96 -5.86
C GLY A 113 3.77 -6.94 -5.84
N LEU A 114 3.97 -5.77 -5.23
CA LEU A 114 2.97 -4.70 -5.15
C LEU A 114 3.56 -3.38 -5.66
N ALA A 115 3.50 -3.13 -6.96
CA ALA A 115 3.87 -1.85 -7.55
C ALA A 115 2.82 -0.76 -7.24
N GLU A 116 3.13 0.49 -7.60
CA GLU A 116 2.17 1.61 -7.49
C GLU A 116 0.85 1.28 -8.21
N GLY A 117 -0.26 1.36 -7.46
CA GLY A 117 -1.61 1.12 -7.99
C GLY A 117 -1.99 -0.35 -8.14
N ASP A 118 -1.15 -1.30 -7.71
CA ASP A 118 -1.52 -2.71 -7.72
C ASP A 118 -2.62 -3.01 -6.69
N PRO A 119 -3.49 -4.01 -6.96
CA PRO A 119 -4.46 -4.46 -5.98
C PRO A 119 -3.75 -5.26 -4.88
N VAL A 120 -3.97 -4.87 -3.62
CA VAL A 120 -3.50 -5.65 -2.44
C VAL A 120 -4.47 -6.79 -2.11
N GLY A 121 -5.73 -6.67 -2.55
CA GLY A 121 -6.76 -7.69 -2.37
C GLY A 121 -8.13 -7.17 -2.75
N THR A 122 -9.08 -8.09 -2.86
CA THR A 122 -10.51 -7.79 -3.08
C THR A 122 -11.28 -8.22 -1.84
N PHE A 123 -11.98 -7.28 -1.21
CA PHE A 123 -12.74 -7.50 0.02
C PHE A 123 -14.19 -7.09 -0.19
N ASP A 124 -15.13 -8.00 0.07
CA ASP A 124 -16.57 -7.77 -0.16
C ASP A 124 -16.92 -7.26 -1.58
N GLY A 125 -16.11 -7.64 -2.57
CA GLY A 125 -16.27 -7.21 -3.97
C GLY A 125 -15.63 -5.85 -4.29
N VAL A 126 -14.98 -5.20 -3.33
CA VAL A 126 -14.25 -3.94 -3.51
C VAL A 126 -12.76 -4.21 -3.57
N ASP A 127 -12.11 -3.75 -4.64
CA ASP A 127 -10.66 -3.81 -4.76
C ASP A 127 -10.01 -2.73 -3.88
N LEU A 128 -9.02 -3.16 -3.10
CA LEU A 128 -8.14 -2.31 -2.31
C LEU A 128 -6.82 -2.20 -3.06
N PHE A 129 -6.38 -0.96 -3.31
CA PHE A 129 -5.15 -0.66 -4.06
C PHE A 129 -4.10 -0.05 -3.13
N ILE A 130 -2.84 -0.13 -3.54
CA ILE A 130 -1.72 0.49 -2.83
C ILE A 130 -1.21 1.74 -3.56
N THR A 131 -0.79 2.74 -2.80
CA THR A 131 0.00 3.87 -3.31
C THR A 131 1.19 4.12 -2.39
N TYR A 132 2.35 4.39 -2.98
CA TYR A 132 3.60 4.81 -2.34
C TYR A 132 3.75 6.34 -2.37
N GLY A 133 2.64 7.06 -2.60
CA GLY A 133 2.56 8.51 -2.60
C GLY A 133 1.49 9.03 -1.64
N GLY A 134 1.88 9.99 -0.79
CA GLY A 134 0.96 10.80 0.00
C GLY A 134 0.59 12.11 -0.68
N PRO A 135 -0.56 12.74 -0.36
CA PRO A 135 -0.89 14.08 -0.81
C PRO A 135 0.00 15.20 -0.20
N ALA A 136 0.84 14.91 0.80
CA ALA A 136 1.69 15.90 1.47
C ALA A 136 3.06 15.39 1.97
N ALA A 137 3.34 14.08 1.96
CA ALA A 137 4.61 13.48 2.39
C ALA A 137 4.83 12.09 1.74
N PRO A 138 6.07 11.56 1.74
CA PRO A 138 6.35 10.16 1.42
C PRO A 138 5.62 9.22 2.38
N GLY A 139 5.15 8.08 1.88
CA GLY A 139 4.49 7.07 2.71
C GLY A 139 3.68 6.07 1.90
N VAL A 140 3.13 5.07 2.58
CA VAL A 140 2.24 4.08 1.95
C VAL A 140 0.82 4.25 2.45
N ALA A 141 -0.11 4.24 1.50
CA ALA A 141 -1.52 4.20 1.79
C ALA A 141 -2.24 3.12 0.99
N LEU A 142 -3.32 2.61 1.57
CA LEU A 142 -4.29 1.75 0.90
C LEU A 142 -5.50 2.60 0.53
N TYR A 143 -6.07 2.38 -0.65
CA TYR A 143 -7.23 3.15 -1.09
C TYR A 143 -8.18 2.33 -1.96
N THR A 144 -9.45 2.72 -1.92
CA THR A 144 -10.46 2.19 -2.84
C THR A 144 -10.86 3.26 -3.83
N VAL A 145 -11.09 2.85 -5.07
CA VAL A 145 -11.57 3.72 -6.14
C VAL A 145 -13.08 3.63 -6.26
N PRO A 146 -13.76 4.65 -6.80
CA PRO A 146 -15.18 4.54 -7.10
C PRO A 146 -15.41 3.61 -8.30
N GLU A 147 -16.39 2.72 -8.19
CA GLU A 147 -16.98 2.06 -9.35
C GLU A 147 -17.62 3.13 -10.29
N PRO A 148 -17.58 2.95 -11.61
CA PRO A 148 -16.53 3.36 -12.50
C PRO A 148 -16.91 4.59 -13.33
N THR A 149 -16.08 5.63 -13.29
CA THR A 149 -15.76 6.38 -14.52
C THR A 149 -14.75 5.62 -15.40
N SER A 150 -14.19 4.52 -14.90
CA SER A 150 -13.17 3.69 -15.55
C SER A 150 -13.64 3.00 -16.84
N PHE A 151 -14.91 2.58 -16.96
CA PHE A 151 -15.45 2.06 -18.22
C PHE A 151 -15.62 3.15 -19.29
N VAL A 152 -16.00 4.37 -18.88
CA VAL A 152 -16.17 5.50 -19.82
C VAL A 152 -14.81 5.94 -20.40
N LEU A 153 -13.73 5.88 -19.61
CA LEU A 153 -12.37 6.15 -20.08
C LEU A 153 -11.87 5.09 -21.08
N MET A 154 -12.21 3.81 -20.90
CA MET A 154 -11.79 2.75 -21.82
C MET A 154 -12.53 2.81 -23.18
N PHE A 155 -13.81 3.20 -23.19
CA PHE A 155 -14.56 3.38 -24.44
C PHE A 155 -14.22 4.69 -25.18
N THR A 156 -13.88 5.76 -24.47
CA THR A 156 -13.50 7.03 -25.10
C THR A 156 -12.11 6.97 -25.75
N ALA A 157 -11.16 6.20 -25.20
CA ALA A 157 -9.86 5.94 -25.82
C ALA A 157 -9.98 5.18 -27.17
N LEU A 158 -10.89 4.21 -27.27
CA LEU A 158 -11.12 3.44 -28.50
C LEU A 158 -11.86 4.28 -29.58
N ALA A 159 -12.79 5.15 -29.17
CA ALA A 159 -13.50 6.05 -30.07
C ALA A 159 -12.60 7.14 -30.68
N LEU A 160 -11.63 7.66 -29.90
CA LEU A 160 -10.65 8.64 -30.38
C LEU A 160 -9.65 8.00 -31.36
N PHE A 161 -9.20 6.76 -31.12
CA PHE A 161 -8.34 6.02 -32.04
C PHE A 161 -9.05 5.67 -33.36
N ALA A 162 -10.29 5.19 -33.31
CA ALA A 162 -11.09 4.92 -34.50
C ALA A 162 -11.39 6.21 -35.31
N GLY A 163 -11.62 7.33 -34.61
CA GLY A 163 -11.77 8.65 -35.24
C GLY A 163 -10.50 9.15 -35.94
N CYS A 164 -9.33 8.98 -35.32
CA CYS A 164 -8.03 9.33 -35.90
C CYS A 164 -7.68 8.50 -37.15
N VAL A 165 -7.91 7.18 -37.11
CA VAL A 165 -7.66 6.29 -38.26
C VAL A 165 -8.60 6.63 -39.44
N ARG A 166 -9.85 7.01 -39.16
CA ARG A 166 -10.83 7.37 -40.19
C ARG A 166 -10.48 8.70 -40.90
N ARG A 167 -9.92 9.68 -40.17
CA ARG A 167 -9.45 10.94 -40.75
C ARG A 167 -8.18 10.78 -41.59
N TYR A 168 -7.25 9.91 -41.17
CA TYR A 168 -6.01 9.66 -41.92
C TYR A 168 -6.26 9.03 -43.31
N ARG A 169 -7.22 8.11 -43.43
CA ARG A 169 -7.53 7.43 -44.70
C ARG A 169 -8.18 8.34 -45.75
N PHE A 170 -8.80 9.45 -45.34
CA PHE A 170 -9.45 10.40 -46.23
C PHE A 170 -8.47 11.43 -46.81
N SER A 171 -7.36 11.70 -46.12
CA SER A 171 -6.35 12.67 -46.56
C SER A 171 -5.33 12.13 -47.59
N ARG A 172 -5.42 10.84 -47.98
CA ARG A 172 -4.51 10.17 -48.94
C ARG A 172 -5.15 9.82 -50.29
N ARG A 173 -6.31 10.40 -50.58
CA ARG A 173 -6.96 10.42 -51.90
C ARG A 173 -7.20 11.91 -52.14
N ASP A 174 -6.47 12.61 -53.00
CA ASP A 174 -6.28 12.46 -54.45
C ASP A 174 -5.15 13.43 -54.90
N PRO A 175 -4.86 13.59 -56.21
CA PRO A 175 -4.35 12.65 -57.21
C PRO A 175 -2.83 12.73 -57.42
#